data_AF-A0A6I3U3R7-F1
#
_entry.id   AF-A0A6I3U3R7-F1
#
_cell.length_a   1.000
_cell.length_b   1.000
_cell.length_c   1.000
_cell.angle_alpha   90.00
_cell.angle_beta   90.00
_cell.angle_gamma   90.00
#
_symmetry.space_group_name_H-M   'P 1'
#
loop_
_entity.id
_entity.type
_entity.pdbx_description
1 polymer ?
#
loop_
_entity_poly.entity_id
_entity_poly.type
_entity_poly.pdbx_seq_one_letter_code
_entity_poly.pdbx_strand_id
1 'polypeptide(L)' 'MATNKRYYWIKLKEEFFTDKRIKRLRRISGGDTYTIIYLKLLLLSLKDEGKLYY' A
#
# COMPACT_ATOMS: atom_id res chain seq x y z
N MET A 1 16.06 20.75 -16.24
CA MET A 1 16.61 19.75 -15.29
C MET A 1 15.72 18.52 -15.34
N ALA A 2 16.23 17.38 -15.80
CA ALA A 2 15.46 16.14 -15.84
C ALA A 2 15.16 15.70 -14.40
N THR A 3 13.90 15.80 -13.99
CA THR A 3 13.45 15.27 -12.69
C THR A 3 13.67 13.77 -12.71
N ASN A 4 14.68 13.31 -11.98
CA ASN A 4 15.05 11.91 -11.92
C ASN A 4 13.88 11.12 -11.29
N LYS A 5 13.10 10.40 -12.11
CA LYS A 5 11.93 9.65 -11.65
C LYS A 5 12.42 8.50 -10.77
N ARG A 6 12.18 8.60 -9.46
CA ARG A 6 12.53 7.55 -8.50
C ARG A 6 11.39 6.56 -8.42
N TYR A 7 11.64 5.32 -8.85
CA TYR A 7 10.68 4.23 -8.76
C TYR A 7 10.85 3.50 -7.43
N TYR A 8 9.74 3.15 -6.81
CA TYR A 8 9.69 2.42 -5.55
C TYR A 8 8.98 1.09 -5.76
N TRP A 9 9.53 0.04 -5.16
CA TRP A 9 8.92 -1.29 -5.14
C TRP A 9 8.46 -1.58 -3.72
N ILE A 10 7.22 -2.05 -3.57
CA ILE A 10 6.70 -2.52 -2.30
C ILE A 10 6.89 -4.03 -2.26
N LYS A 11 7.65 -4.52 -1.28
CA LYS A 11 7.73 -5.96 -0.99
C LYS A 11 6.59 -6.35 -0.06
N LEU A 12 5.55 -6.96 -0.62
CA LEU A 12 4.43 -7.50 0.15
C LEU A 12 4.74 -8.94 0.58
N LYS A 13 4.10 -9.38 1.68
CA LYS A 13 4.04 -10.81 1.99
C LYS A 13 3.32 -11.52 0.84
N GLU A 14 3.79 -12.71 0.48
CA GLU A 14 3.16 -13.54 -0.57
C GLU A 14 1.66 -13.77 -0.29
N GLU A 15 1.33 -13.92 0.98
CA GLU A 15 -0.02 -14.18 1.46
C GLU A 15 -0.89 -12.92 1.64
N PHE A 16 -0.41 -11.73 1.24
CA PHE A 16 -1.08 -10.47 1.56
C PHE A 16 -2.56 -10.46 1.13
N PHE A 17 -2.84 -10.84 -0.12
CA PHE A 17 -4.22 -10.86 -0.64
C PHE A 17 -5.04 -12.05 -0.17
N THR A 18 -4.38 -13.10 0.34
CA THR A 18 -5.05 -14.30 0.86
C THR A 18 -5.30 -14.25 2.36
N ASP A 19 -4.63 -13.34 3.07
CA ASP A 19 -4.80 -13.08 4.51
C ASP A 19 -6.27 -12.81 4.84
N LYS A 20 -6.77 -13.48 5.89
CA LYS A 20 -8.16 -13.38 6.34
C LYS A 20 -8.61 -11.93 6.56
N ARG A 21 -7.70 -11.06 7.03
CA ARG A 21 -7.98 -9.64 7.29
C ARG A 21 -8.18 -8.86 5.99
N ILE A 22 -7.31 -9.05 5.01
CA ILE A 22 -7.41 -8.40 3.70
C ILE A 22 -8.62 -8.93 2.94
N LYS A 23 -8.89 -10.24 2.98
CA LYS A 23 -10.12 -10.81 2.43
C LYS A 23 -11.37 -10.20 3.06
N ARG A 24 -11.39 -10.00 4.38
CA ARG A 24 -12.51 -9.36 5.08
C ARG A 24 -12.66 -7.89 4.68
N LEU A 25 -11.56 -7.14 4.60
CA LEU A 25 -11.55 -5.74 4.16
C LEU A 25 -12.13 -5.61 2.76
N ARG A 26 -11.73 -6.47 1.83
CA ARG A 26 -12.20 -6.42 0.44
C ARG A 26 -13.67 -6.82 0.23
N ARG A 27 -14.31 -7.45 1.23
CA ARG A 27 -15.73 -7.85 1.17
C ARG A 27 -16.71 -6.72 1.51
N ILE A 28 -16.25 -5.66 2.16
CA ILE A 28 -17.12 -4.51 2.46
C ILE A 28 -17.32 -3.66 1.20
N SER A 29 -18.38 -2.86 1.16
CA SER A 29 -18.58 -1.90 0.07
C SER A 29 -17.38 -0.95 -0.01
N GLY A 30 -16.76 -0.83 -1.19
CA GLY A 30 -15.53 -0.05 -1.38
C GLY A 30 -14.26 -0.70 -0.81
N GLY A 31 -14.31 -1.97 -0.37
CA GLY A 31 -13.19 -2.71 0.20
C GLY A 31 -11.93 -2.74 -0.67
N ASP A 32 -12.10 -2.89 -1.99
CA ASP A 32 -11.01 -2.82 -2.96
C ASP A 32 -10.40 -1.39 -3.01
N THR A 33 -11.21 -0.34 -2.94
CA THR A 33 -10.74 1.05 -2.86
C THR A 33 -9.92 1.28 -1.60
N TYR A 34 -10.39 0.81 -0.44
CA TYR A 34 -9.62 0.90 0.81
C TYR A 34 -8.30 0.13 0.73
N THR A 35 -8.29 -1.03 0.07
CA THR A 35 -7.07 -1.81 -0.14
C THR A 35 -6.06 -1.05 -1.01
N ILE A 36 -6.52 -0.36 -2.06
CA ILE A 36 -5.66 0.50 -2.89
C ILE A 36 -5.14 1.70 -2.08
N ILE A 37 -5.97 2.34 -1.26
CA ILE A 37 -5.53 3.44 -0.39
C ILE A 37 -4.44 2.96 0.56
N TYR A 38 -4.62 1.79 1.18
CA TYR A 38 -3.61 1.20 2.06
C TYR A 38 -2.28 0.95 1.34
N LEU A 39 -2.30 0.42 0.11
CA LEU A 39 -1.09 0.22 -0.69
C LEU A 39 -0.42 1.55 -1.08
N LYS A 40 -1.20 2.61 -1.35
CA LYS A 40 -0.68 3.96 -1.60
C LYS A 40 0.00 4.55 -0.35
N LEU A 41 -0.57 4.33 0.83
CA LEU A 41 0.01 4.74 2.11
C LEU A 41 1.32 3.99 2.39
N LEU A 42 1.37 2.67 2.15
CA LEU A 42 2.60 1.91 2.24
C LEU A 42 3.68 2.46 1.31
N LEU A 43 3.33 2.75 0.04
CA LEU A 43 4.25 3.37 -0.92
C LEU A 43 4.79 4.72 -0.44
N LEU A 44 3.90 5.56 0.11
CA LEU A 44 4.27 6.88 0.61
C LEU A 44 5.24 6.77 1.79
N SER A 45 4.96 5.84 2.71
CA SER A 45 5.78 5.62 3.90
C SER A 45 7.22 5.20 3.59
N LEU A 46 7.49 4.64 2.40
CA LEU A 46 8.85 4.26 1.99
C LEU A 46 9.80 5.45 1.89
N LYS A 47 9.29 6.67 1.75
CA LYS A 47 10.14 7.88 1.77
C LYS A 47 10.73 8.16 3.15
N ASP A 48 10.03 7.71 4.20
CA ASP A 48 10.26 8.07 5.59
C ASP A 48 10.48 6.82 6.46
N GLU A 49 11.14 5.79 5.91
CA GLU A 49 11.48 4.55 6.61
C GLU A 49 10.27 3.81 7.22
N GLY A 50 9.12 3.88 6.55
CA GLY A 50 7.88 3.25 6.99
C GLY A 50 7.04 4.12 7.92
N LYS A 51 7.41 5.38 8.14
CA LYS A 51 6.63 6.35 8.91
C LYS A 51 5.68 7.13 7.99
N LEU A 52 4.54 7.51 8.53
CA LEU A 52 3.60 8.45 7.91
C LEU A 52 3.47 9.63 8.85
N TYR A 53 3.79 10.83 8.37
CA TYR A 53 3.63 12.09 9.09
C TYR A 53 2.34 12.79 8.62
N TYR A 54 1.71 13.55 9.51
CA TYR A 54 0.49 14.32 9.24
C TYR A 54 0.83 15.78 8.88
#